data_AF-A0A9E0DM01-F1
#
_entry.id   AF-A0A9E0DM01-F1
#
_cell.length_a   1.000
_cell.length_b   1.000
_cell.length_c   1.000
_cell.angle_alpha   90.00
_cell.angle_beta   90.00
_cell.angle_gamma   90.00
#
_symmetry.space_group_name_H-M   'P 1'
#
loop_
_entity.id
_entity.type
_entity.pdbx_description
1 polymer ?
#
loop_
_entity_poly.entity_id
_entity_poly.type
_entity_poly.pdbx_seq_one_letter_code
_entity_poly.pdbx_strand_id
1 'polypeptide(L)'
;MSTPFHPFTPSPPHPFTMSKDRSLVRASDIGFWAFCNRAWWLANVADAQHEKPEVLDRGDRAHVAHGRQVRRSLQLNQWAILLMAAGLILAGLALIGWVIWG
;
A
#
# COMPACT_ATOMS: atom_id res chain seq x y z
N MET A 1 -29.97 -46.39 -4.15
CA MET A 1 -29.71 -45.38 -5.20
C MET A 1 -28.36 -44.74 -4.92
N SER A 2 -27.37 -44.99 -5.76
CA SER A 2 -26.02 -44.43 -5.64
C SER A 2 -25.83 -43.40 -6.75
N THR A 3 -25.57 -42.15 -6.40
CA THR A 3 -25.28 -41.09 -7.38
C THR A 3 -23.89 -41.32 -7.99
N PRO A 4 -23.72 -41.22 -9.32
CA PRO A 4 -22.40 -41.34 -9.94
C PRO A 4 -21.54 -40.11 -9.61
N PHE A 5 -20.33 -40.35 -9.12
CA PHE A 5 -19.28 -39.34 -8.98
C PHE A 5 -18.87 -38.87 -10.38
N HIS A 6 -19.06 -37.58 -10.67
CA HIS A 6 -18.44 -36.96 -11.84
C HIS A 6 -16.98 -36.61 -11.52
N PRO A 7 -16.00 -37.04 -12.33
CA PRO A 7 -14.61 -36.63 -12.16
C PRO A 7 -14.46 -35.13 -12.40
N PHE A 8 -13.75 -34.47 -11.49
CA PHE A 8 -13.42 -33.04 -11.56
C PHE A 8 -12.44 -32.82 -12.72
N THR A 9 -12.92 -32.37 -13.87
CA THR A 9 -12.05 -31.88 -14.94
C THR A 9 -11.56 -30.49 -14.59
N PRO A 10 -10.23 -30.27 -14.44
CA PRO A 10 -9.70 -28.92 -14.26
C PRO A 10 -9.95 -28.10 -15.53
N SER A 11 -10.57 -26.93 -15.37
CA SER A 11 -10.78 -25.95 -16.43
C SER A 11 -9.43 -25.48 -17.01
N PRO A 12 -9.34 -25.16 -18.31
CA PRO A 12 -8.10 -24.67 -18.91
C PRO A 12 -7.66 -23.34 -18.26
N PRO A 13 -6.35 -23.07 -18.18
CA PRO A 13 -5.84 -21.82 -17.60
C PRO A 13 -6.26 -20.64 -18.48
N HIS A 14 -7.09 -19.76 -17.93
CA HIS A 14 -7.37 -18.46 -18.54
C HIS A 14 -6.10 -17.60 -18.46
N PRO A 15 -5.68 -16.96 -19.57
CA PRO A 15 -4.52 -16.08 -19.54
C PRO A 15 -4.88 -14.82 -18.76
N PHE A 16 -4.11 -14.58 -17.69
CA PHE A 16 -4.11 -13.39 -16.81
C PHE A 16 -5.14 -13.32 -15.67
N THR A 17 -5.28 -14.37 -14.86
CA THR A 17 -5.57 -14.16 -13.43
C THR A 17 -4.36 -14.61 -12.62
N MET A 18 -3.64 -13.65 -12.04
CA MET A 18 -2.65 -13.94 -11.01
C MET A 18 -3.46 -14.49 -9.83
N SER A 19 -3.54 -15.82 -9.69
CA SER A 19 -4.27 -16.44 -8.60
C SER A 19 -3.67 -15.93 -7.30
N LYS A 20 -4.47 -15.20 -6.50
CA LYS A 20 -4.04 -14.76 -5.17
C LYS A 20 -3.65 -16.01 -4.39
N ASP A 21 -2.40 -16.08 -3.95
CA ASP A 21 -1.92 -17.13 -3.06
C ASP A 21 -2.80 -17.14 -1.82
N ARG A 22 -3.62 -18.19 -1.67
CA ARG A 22 -4.60 -18.30 -0.59
C ARG A 22 -3.95 -18.58 0.76
N SER A 23 -2.63 -18.79 0.82
CA SER A 23 -1.88 -18.93 2.06
C SER A 23 -1.66 -17.60 2.79
N LEU A 24 -1.79 -16.47 2.09
CA LEU A 24 -1.51 -15.14 2.63
C LEU A 24 -2.74 -14.24 2.66
N VAL A 25 -3.27 -13.99 3.87
CA VAL A 25 -4.33 -13.02 4.10
C VAL A 25 -3.71 -11.62 4.17
N ARG A 26 -4.03 -10.74 3.22
CA ARG A 26 -3.54 -9.36 3.24
C ARG A 26 -4.39 -8.52 4.20
N ALA A 27 -3.80 -7.50 4.81
CA ALA A 27 -4.55 -6.53 5.61
C ALA A 27 -5.68 -5.86 4.80
N SER A 28 -5.47 -5.66 3.49
CA SER A 28 -6.50 -5.16 2.58
C SER A 28 -7.68 -6.13 2.42
N ASP A 29 -7.45 -7.45 2.49
CA ASP A 29 -8.51 -8.45 2.40
C ASP A 29 -9.37 -8.45 3.67
N ILE A 30 -8.75 -8.30 4.84
CA ILE A 30 -9.45 -8.17 6.12
C ILE A 30 -10.30 -6.90 6.14
N GLY A 31 -9.73 -5.77 5.72
CA GLY A 31 -10.47 -4.51 5.63
C GLY A 31 -11.63 -4.57 4.64
N PHE A 32 -11.43 -5.22 3.49
CA PHE A 32 -12.48 -5.39 2.49
C PHE A 32 -13.61 -6.30 2.98
N TRP A 33 -13.27 -7.41 3.64
CA TRP A 33 -14.27 -8.27 4.30
C TRP A 33 -15.04 -7.49 5.38
N ALA A 34 -14.34 -6.84 6.31
CA ALA A 34 -14.95 -6.06 7.38
C ALA A 34 -15.87 -4.94 6.88
N PHE A 35 -15.53 -4.32 5.75
CA PHE A 35 -16.41 -3.35 5.08
C PHE A 35 -17.66 -4.01 4.50
N CYS A 36 -17.49 -5.08 3.72
CA CYS A 36 -18.60 -5.85 3.16
C CYS A 36 -18.22 -7.29 2.79
N ASN A 37 -18.62 -8.23 3.64
CA ASN A 37 -18.41 -9.66 3.47
C ASN A 37 -18.88 -10.18 2.09
N ARG A 38 -20.05 -9.72 1.62
CA ARG A 38 -20.63 -10.17 0.34
C ARG A 38 -19.81 -9.68 -0.85
N ALA A 39 -19.41 -8.41 -0.85
CA ALA A 39 -18.56 -7.86 -1.91
C ALA A 39 -17.20 -8.55 -1.94
N TRP A 40 -16.61 -8.81 -0.77
CA TRP A 40 -15.39 -9.58 -0.65
C TRP A 40 -15.53 -10.99 -1.21
N TRP A 41 -16.60 -11.71 -0.88
CA TRP A 41 -16.84 -13.07 -1.37
C TRP A 41 -17.01 -13.08 -2.90
N LEU A 42 -17.78 -12.14 -3.44
CA LEU A 42 -17.97 -12.00 -4.88
C LEU A 42 -16.63 -11.79 -5.60
N ALA A 43 -15.80 -10.88 -5.10
CA ALA A 43 -14.53 -10.54 -5.74
C ALA A 43 -13.43 -11.59 -5.55
N ASN A 44 -13.38 -12.30 -4.42
CA ASN A 44 -12.25 -13.18 -4.08
C ASN A 44 -12.57 -14.68 -4.18
N VAL A 45 -13.85 -15.07 -4.09
CA VAL A 45 -14.28 -16.47 -4.15
C VAL A 45 -15.03 -16.77 -5.44
N ALA A 46 -15.96 -15.91 -5.84
CA ALA A 46 -16.75 -16.10 -7.07
C ALA A 46 -16.09 -15.53 -8.33
N ASP A 47 -14.94 -14.85 -8.20
CA ASP A 47 -14.23 -14.17 -9.28
C ASP A 47 -15.14 -13.22 -10.10
N ALA A 48 -16.10 -12.60 -9.41
CA ALA A 48 -17.05 -11.70 -10.03
C ALA A 48 -16.36 -10.37 -10.38
N GLN A 49 -16.54 -9.93 -11.62
CA GLN A 49 -16.00 -8.65 -12.09
C GLN A 49 -16.71 -7.48 -11.40
N HIS A 50 -15.94 -6.45 -11.05
CA HIS A 50 -16.50 -5.21 -10.55
C HIS A 50 -17.25 -4.50 -11.68
N GLU A 51 -18.42 -3.94 -11.41
CA GLU A 51 -19.25 -3.25 -12.42
C GLU A 51 -18.51 -2.05 -13.05
N LYS A 52 -17.64 -1.42 -12.28
CA LYS A 52 -16.89 -0.20 -12.63
C LYS A 52 -15.41 -0.31 -12.26
N PRO A 53 -14.59 -1.08 -12.98
CA PRO A 53 -13.18 -1.29 -12.64
C PRO A 53 -12.36 0.00 -12.66
N GLU A 54 -12.75 0.99 -13.46
CA GLU A 54 -12.10 2.29 -13.56
C GLU A 54 -12.17 3.12 -12.28
N VAL A 55 -13.16 2.87 -11.41
CA VAL A 55 -13.26 3.53 -10.10
C VAL A 55 -12.18 2.99 -9.15
N LEU A 56 -11.95 1.68 -9.16
CA LEU A 56 -10.90 1.03 -8.36
C LEU A 56 -9.51 1.50 -8.80
N ASP A 57 -9.25 1.47 -10.11
CA ASP A 57 -7.99 1.91 -10.71
C ASP A 57 -7.70 3.41 -10.47
N ARG A 58 -8.74 4.26 -10.45
CA ARG A 58 -8.61 5.66 -10.02
C ARG A 58 -8.20 5.78 -8.56
N GLY A 59 -8.80 4.97 -7.68
CA GLY A 59 -8.43 4.89 -6.26
C GLY A 59 -6.97 4.47 -6.07
N ASP A 60 -6.53 3.42 -6.76
CA ASP A 60 -5.16 2.92 -6.70
C ASP A 60 -4.16 3.99 -7.14
N ARG A 61 -4.41 4.66 -8.27
CA ARG A 61 -3.57 5.79 -8.72
C ARG A 61 -3.48 6.91 -7.69
N ALA A 62 -4.61 7.26 -7.07
CA ALA A 62 -4.65 8.29 -6.04
C ALA A 62 -3.81 7.90 -4.81
N HIS A 63 -3.93 6.64 -4.34
CA HIS A 63 -3.12 6.13 -3.23
C HIS A 63 -1.63 6.10 -3.55
N VAL A 64 -1.24 5.66 -4.76
CA VAL A 64 0.17 5.67 -5.17
C VAL A 64 0.70 7.11 -5.24
N ALA A 65 -0.07 8.05 -5.78
CA ALA A 65 0.30 9.46 -5.83
C ALA A 65 0.48 10.07 -4.44
N HIS A 66 -0.47 9.82 -3.53
CA HIS A 66 -0.38 10.23 -2.15
C HIS A 66 0.85 9.62 -1.46
N GLY A 67 1.12 8.33 -1.67
CA GLY A 67 2.30 7.66 -1.13
C GLY A 67 3.62 8.29 -1.60
N ARG A 68 3.70 8.74 -2.87
CA ARG A 68 4.86 9.50 -3.36
C ARG A 68 5.02 10.84 -2.63
N GLN A 69 3.91 11.55 -2.41
CA GLN A 69 3.91 12.84 -1.72
C GLN A 69 4.37 12.70 -0.26
N VAL A 70 3.85 11.70 0.46
CA VAL A 70 4.24 11.43 1.85
C VAL A 70 5.73 11.11 1.95
N ARG A 71 6.27 10.25 1.06
CA ARG A 71 7.72 9.95 1.05
C ARG A 71 8.57 11.19 0.82
N ARG A 72 8.19 12.04 -0.14
CA ARG A 72 8.89 13.31 -0.39
C ARG A 72 8.82 14.23 0.82
N SER A 73 7.66 14.33 1.47
CA SER A 73 7.50 15.13 2.68
C SER A 73 8.40 14.63 3.81
N LEU A 74 8.50 13.31 4.00
CA LEU A 74 9.36 12.72 5.01
C LEU A 74 10.84 13.03 4.74
N GLN A 75 11.28 12.88 3.48
CA GLN A 75 12.65 13.20 3.08
C GLN A 75 12.97 14.69 3.29
N LEU A 76 12.07 15.59 2.89
CA LEU A 76 12.25 17.03 3.11
C LEU A 76 12.31 17.38 4.59
N ASN A 77 11.47 16.74 5.41
CA ASN A 77 11.50 16.94 6.87
C ASN A 77 12.82 16.46 7.48
N GLN A 78 13.36 15.32 7.03
CA GLN A 78 14.68 14.85 7.44
C GLN A 78 15.78 15.86 7.10
N TRP A 79 15.80 16.38 5.87
CA TRP A 79 16.75 17.43 5.48
C TRP A 79 16.58 18.71 6.27
N ALA A 80 15.34 19.14 6.53
CA ALA A 80 15.07 20.32 7.35
C ALA A 80 15.64 20.18 8.77
N ILE A 81 15.45 19.01 9.41
CA ILE A 81 16.01 18.73 10.73
C ILE A 81 17.54 18.75 10.70
N LEU A 82 18.16 18.11 9.71
CA LEU A 82 19.62 18.08 9.58
C LEU A 82 20.22 19.46 9.36
N LEU A 83 19.64 20.26 8.47
CA LEU A 83 20.09 21.62 8.19
C LEU A 83 19.89 22.54 9.40
N MET A 84 18.77 22.40 10.11
CA MET A 84 18.52 23.14 11.35
C MET A 84 19.57 22.81 12.41
N ALA A 85 19.84 21.51 12.64
CA ALA A 85 20.85 21.08 13.59
C ALA A 85 22.25 21.59 13.23
N ALA A 86 22.64 21.50 11.95
CA ALA A 86 23.91 22.03 11.47
C ALA A 86 24.02 23.55 11.68
N GLY A 87 22.95 24.31 11.38
CA GLY A 87 22.88 25.75 11.62
C GLY A 87 23.06 26.12 13.10
N LEU A 88 22.38 25.39 14.00
CA LEU A 88 22.51 25.61 15.45
C LEU A 88 23.93 25.31 15.96
N ILE A 89 24.56 24.24 15.47
CA ILE A 89 25.95 23.91 15.84
C ILE A 89 26.90 25.02 15.39
N LEU A 90 26.81 25.47 14.14
CA LEU A 90 27.66 26.53 13.61
C LEU A 90 27.47 27.84 14.35
N ALA A 91 26.23 28.22 14.64
CA ALA A 91 25.91 29.41 15.43
C ALA A 91 26.49 29.31 16.85
N GLY A 92 26.38 28.14 17.50
CA GLY A 92 26.97 27.88 18.80
C GLY A 92 28.49 28.00 18.78
N LEU A 93 29.17 27.39 17.80
CA LEU A 93 30.62 27.48 17.64
C LEU A 93 31.08 28.93 17.40
N ALA A 94 30.37 29.67 16.54
CA ALA A 94 30.67 31.07 16.27
C ALA A 94 30.53 31.94 17.53
N LEU A 95 29.47 31.72 18.32
CA LEU A 95 29.27 32.41 19.60
C LEU A 95 30.39 32.09 20.59
N ILE A 96 30.77 30.82 20.73
CA ILE A 96 31.87 30.40 21.61
C ILE A 96 33.18 31.05 21.17
N GLY A 97 33.49 31.03 19.86
CA GLY A 97 34.68 31.68 19.32
C GLY A 97 34.70 33.18 19.59
N TRP A 98 33.56 33.85 19.43
CA TRP A 98 33.43 35.27 19.75
C TRP A 98 33.68 35.57 21.24
N VAL A 99 33.15 34.74 22.15
CA VAL A 99 33.34 34.90 23.60
C VAL A 99 34.80 34.66 24.04
N ILE A 100 35.52 33.75 23.37
CA ILE A 100 36.91 33.42 23.74
C ILE A 100 37.91 34.45 23.21
N TRP A 101 37.68 34.98 22.00
CA TRP A 101 38.63 35.84 21.27
C TRP A 101 38.23 37.31 21.14
N GLY A 102 37.01 37.69 21.54
CA GLY A 102 36.53 39.08 21.58
C GLY A 102 36.71 39.71 22.95
#